data_AF-A0A2G5PNF6-F1
#
_entry.id   AF-A0A2G5PNF6-F1
#
_cell.length_a   1.000
_cell.length_b   1.000
_cell.length_c   1.000
_cell.angle_alpha   90.00
_cell.angle_beta   90.00
_cell.angle_gamma   90.00
#
_symmetry.space_group_name_H-M   'P 1'
#
loop_
_entity.id
_entity.type
_entity.pdbx_description
1 polymer ?
#
loop_
_entity_poly.entity_id
_entity_poly.type
_entity_poly.pdbx_seq_one_letter_code
_entity_poly.pdbx_strand_id
1 'polypeptide(L)'
;MHRVKYSVTAANPIRADIYYLDNEPPHFAAWSHNPYEWSPNIQADVGPGKPWVFELMLANPDQYAWVSASSGLSSAKPQFHCDLTVDGIVVASKDGPKGVLCSIRHW
;
A
#
# COMPACT_ATOMS: atom_id res chain seq x y z
N MET A 1 -5.91 5.22 18.43
CA MET A 1 -4.91 4.94 17.38
C MET A 1 -4.89 3.45 17.14
N HIS A 2 -4.80 3.07 15.88
CA HIS A 2 -4.81 1.69 15.41
C HIS A 2 -3.48 1.39 14.73
N ARG A 3 -2.95 0.19 14.95
CA ARG A 3 -1.72 -0.26 14.28
C ARG A 3 -2.08 -0.73 12.88
N VAL A 4 -1.59 -0.01 11.88
CA VAL A 4 -1.78 -0.36 10.48
C VAL A 4 -0.51 -0.99 9.94
N LYS A 5 -0.65 -2.08 9.18
CA LYS A 5 0.44 -2.73 8.46
C LYS A 5 0.07 -2.93 7.01
N TYR A 6 0.92 -2.45 6.12
CA TYR A 6 0.89 -2.76 4.70
C TYR A 6 1.90 -3.85 4.39
N SER A 7 1.50 -4.82 3.59
CA SER A 7 2.38 -5.85 3.05
C SER A 7 2.18 -5.92 1.55
N VAL A 8 3.27 -5.92 0.78
CA VAL A 8 3.28 -6.08 -0.67
C VAL A 8 4.27 -7.18 -1.03
N THR A 9 3.82 -8.17 -1.79
CA THR A 9 4.66 -9.23 -2.33
C THR A 9 4.33 -9.49 -3.80
N ALA A 10 5.09 -10.37 -4.44
CA ALA A 10 4.81 -10.85 -5.78
C ALA A 10 5.25 -12.31 -5.94
N ALA A 11 4.57 -13.06 -6.81
CA ALA A 11 4.93 -14.44 -7.11
C ALA A 11 6.23 -14.57 -7.92
N ASN A 12 6.61 -13.53 -8.66
CA ASN A 12 7.91 -13.44 -9.36
C ASN A 12 8.66 -12.18 -8.91
N PRO A 13 9.98 -12.24 -8.71
CA PRO A 13 10.77 -11.09 -8.31
C PRO A 13 10.63 -9.90 -9.26
N ILE A 14 10.44 -8.71 -8.71
CA ILE A 14 10.30 -7.46 -9.46
C ILE A 14 10.73 -6.26 -8.61
N ARG A 15 11.24 -5.21 -9.25
CA ARG A 15 11.35 -3.89 -8.64
C ARG A 15 10.01 -3.16 -8.84
N ALA A 16 9.24 -3.05 -7.76
CA ALA A 16 7.89 -2.50 -7.78
C ALA A 16 7.91 -1.00 -7.47
N ASP A 17 7.03 -0.24 -8.13
CA ASP A 17 6.67 1.12 -7.70
C ASP A 17 5.54 1.00 -6.67
N ILE A 18 5.77 1.53 -5.47
CA ILE A 18 4.86 1.40 -4.32
C ILE A 18 4.45 2.80 -3.85
N TYR A 19 3.14 3.03 -3.80
CA TYR A 19 2.53 4.19 -3.18
C TYR A 19 1.76 3.76 -1.94
N TYR A 20 1.85 4.53 -0.86
CA TYR A 20 1.20 4.18 0.41
C TYR A 20 1.05 5.42 1.27
N LEU A 21 0.12 5.41 2.21
CA LEU A 21 0.05 6.48 3.21
C LEU A 21 1.12 6.29 4.29
N ASP A 22 2.06 7.23 4.45
CA ASP A 22 3.15 7.10 5.43
C ASP A 22 2.92 7.87 6.73
N ASN A 23 2.01 8.86 6.71
CA ASN A 23 1.56 9.60 7.89
C ASN A 23 0.12 10.11 7.73
N GLU A 24 -0.59 10.31 8.85
CA GLU A 24 -2.00 10.75 8.80
C GLU A 24 -2.11 12.26 8.56
N PRO A 25 -2.88 12.70 7.53
CA PRO A 25 -3.17 14.11 7.34
C PRO A 25 -4.04 14.65 8.49
N PRO A 26 -3.88 15.93 8.89
CA PRO A 26 -4.64 16.50 9.99
C PRO A 26 -6.15 16.59 9.70
N HIS A 27 -6.54 16.63 8.43
CA HIS A 27 -7.92 16.61 7.95
C HIS A 27 -7.95 16.37 6.43
N PHE A 28 -9.13 16.02 5.91
CA PHE A 28 -9.31 15.72 4.49
C PHE A 28 -8.90 16.88 3.55
N ALA A 29 -9.15 18.14 3.93
CA ALA A 29 -8.78 19.27 3.07
C ALA A 29 -7.26 19.43 2.91
N ALA A 30 -6.47 19.15 3.95
CA ALA A 30 -5.02 19.10 3.84
C ALA A 30 -4.61 18.01 2.84
N TRP A 31 -5.10 16.78 3.04
CA TRP A 31 -4.84 15.67 2.12
C TRP A 31 -5.20 15.99 0.68
N SER A 32 -6.41 16.51 0.44
CA SER A 32 -6.90 16.82 -0.90
C SER A 32 -6.13 17.95 -1.57
N HIS A 33 -5.49 18.84 -0.81
CA HIS A 33 -4.69 19.92 -1.36
C HIS A 33 -3.35 19.41 -1.93
N ASN A 34 -2.71 18.45 -1.24
CA ASN A 34 -1.41 17.91 -1.67
C ASN A 34 -1.20 16.43 -1.29
N PRO A 35 -1.89 15.46 -1.91
CA PRO A 35 -1.88 14.06 -1.47
C PRO A 35 -0.47 13.45 -1.37
N TYR A 36 0.46 13.93 -2.20
CA TYR A 36 1.84 13.45 -2.28
C TYR A 36 2.65 13.68 -1.01
N GLU A 37 2.28 14.66 -0.18
CA GLU A 37 2.92 14.91 1.12
C GLU A 37 2.68 13.78 2.13
N TRP A 38 1.57 13.05 1.97
CA TRP A 38 1.18 11.92 2.81
C TRP A 38 1.32 10.58 2.11
N SER A 39 1.72 10.58 0.83
CA SER A 39 1.68 9.38 -0.01
C SER A 39 2.89 9.32 -0.94
N PRO A 40 4.08 9.00 -0.39
CA PRO A 40 5.30 8.88 -1.17
C PRO A 40 5.18 7.77 -2.22
N ASN A 41 5.95 7.92 -3.30
CA ASN A 41 6.31 6.82 -4.20
C ASN A 41 7.72 6.34 -3.83
N ILE A 42 7.87 5.05 -3.60
CA ILE A 42 9.18 4.40 -3.51
C ILE A 42 9.29 3.27 -4.51
N GLN A 43 10.54 2.87 -4.79
CA GLN A 43 10.83 1.62 -5.48
C GLN A 43 11.44 0.61 -4.53
N ALA A 44 10.92 -0.61 -4.54
CA ALA A 44 11.42 -1.71 -3.72
C ALA A 44 11.43 -3.04 -4.48
N ASP A 45 12.45 -3.85 -4.23
CA ASP A 45 12.49 -5.23 -4.73
C ASP A 45 11.58 -6.11 -3.88
N VAL A 46 10.56 -6.70 -4.53
CA VAL A 46 9.63 -7.65 -3.91
C VAL A 46 9.62 -8.98 -4.66
N GLY A 47 9.27 -10.05 -3.98
CA GLY A 47 9.16 -11.38 -4.59
C GLY A 47 8.84 -12.46 -3.54
N PRO A 48 8.88 -13.74 -3.92
CA PRO A 48 8.64 -14.85 -3.00
C PRO A 48 9.61 -14.79 -1.81
N GLY A 49 9.08 -14.74 -0.59
CA GLY A 49 9.88 -14.64 0.63
C GLY A 49 10.55 -13.28 0.87
N LYS A 50 10.31 -12.29 0.00
CA LYS A 50 10.81 -10.91 0.14
C LYS A 50 9.65 -9.91 0.00
N PRO A 51 8.70 -9.87 0.96
CA PRO A 51 7.67 -8.85 0.97
C PRO A 51 8.27 -7.50 1.37
N TRP A 52 7.73 -6.42 0.82
CA TRP A 52 7.87 -5.10 1.39
C TRP A 52 6.79 -4.91 2.46
N VAL A 53 7.18 -4.40 3.64
CA VAL A 53 6.29 -4.20 4.78
C VAL A 53 6.50 -2.80 5.34
N PHE A 54 5.41 -2.13 5.68
CA PHE A 54 5.42 -0.83 6.35
C PHE A 54 4.36 -0.79 7.45
N GLU A 55 4.69 -0.16 8.58
CA GLU A 55 3.80 -0.04 9.73
C GLU A 55 3.73 1.41 10.21
N LEU A 56 2.52 1.83 10.61
CA LEU A 56 2.25 3.16 11.16
C LEU A 56 1.06 3.12 12.11
N MET A 57 0.93 4.17 12.93
CA MET A 57 -0.25 4.38 13.78
C MET A 57 -1.18 5.40 13.13
N LEU A 58 -2.44 5.02 12.93
CA LEU A 58 -3.48 5.92 12.41
C LEU A 58 -4.57 6.15 13.45
N ALA A 59 -5.09 7.36 13.54
CA ALA A 59 -6.33 7.64 14.27
C ALA A 59 -7.56 7.22 13.45
N ASN A 60 -7.53 7.41 12.13
CA ASN A 60 -8.66 7.15 11.22
C ASN A 60 -8.26 6.22 10.05
N PRO A 61 -7.92 4.95 10.32
CA PRO A 61 -7.46 4.03 9.28
C PRO A 61 -8.51 3.76 8.20
N ASP A 62 -9.80 3.78 8.54
CA ASP A 62 -10.92 3.62 7.61
C ASP A 62 -10.97 4.70 6.52
N GLN A 63 -10.41 5.88 6.80
CA GLN A 63 -10.36 6.99 5.84
C GLN A 63 -9.07 7.04 5.03
N TYR A 64 -7.94 6.74 5.67
CA TYR A 64 -6.62 7.03 5.10
C TYR A 64 -5.75 5.80 4.83
N ALA A 65 -6.07 4.61 5.36
CA ALA A 65 -5.22 3.45 5.18
C ALA A 65 -5.33 2.89 3.76
N TRP A 66 -4.23 2.95 3.02
CA TRP A 66 -4.12 2.33 1.70
C TRP A 66 -2.66 2.08 1.29
N VAL A 67 -2.48 1.12 0.40
CA VAL A 67 -1.23 0.83 -0.31
C VAL A 67 -1.55 0.37 -1.73
N SER A 68 -0.73 0.80 -2.68
CA SER A 68 -0.75 0.36 -4.07
C SER A 68 0.65 -0.05 -4.50
N ALA A 69 0.74 -1.07 -5.34
CA ALA A 69 1.99 -1.49 -5.95
C ALA A 69 1.76 -1.83 -7.41
N SER A 70 2.75 -1.55 -8.26
CA SER A 70 2.69 -1.91 -9.67
C SER A 70 4.05 -2.25 -10.25
N SER A 71 4.05 -2.89 -11.42
CA SER A 71 5.24 -3.10 -12.23
C SER A 71 5.70 -1.83 -12.98
N GLY A 72 5.05 -0.67 -12.75
CA GLY A 72 5.30 0.56 -13.48
C GLY A 72 5.18 0.37 -15.00
N LEU A 73 6.16 0.90 -15.73
CA LEU A 73 6.25 0.77 -17.19
C LEU A 73 6.66 -0.64 -17.67
N SER A 74 7.08 -1.54 -16.76
CA SER A 74 7.47 -2.90 -17.14
C SER A 74 6.28 -3.68 -17.70
N SER A 75 6.52 -4.48 -18.74
CA SER A 75 5.53 -5.42 -19.29
C SER A 75 5.36 -6.67 -18.42
N ALA A 76 6.22 -6.88 -17.43
CA ALA A 76 6.19 -8.02 -16.52
C ALA A 76 4.83 -8.16 -15.83
N LYS A 77 4.42 -9.42 -15.60
CA LYS A 77 3.22 -9.77 -14.84
C LYS A 77 3.63 -10.58 -13.61
N PRO A 78 4.25 -9.95 -12.59
CA PRO A 78 4.85 -10.68 -11.48
C PRO A 78 3.83 -11.32 -10.53
N GLN A 79 2.53 -11.06 -10.72
CA GLN A 79 1.42 -11.48 -9.85
C GLN A 79 1.63 -10.92 -8.44
N PHE A 80 1.31 -9.64 -8.29
CA PHE A 80 1.36 -8.94 -7.02
C PHE A 80 0.26 -9.44 -6.08
N HIS A 81 0.55 -9.37 -4.79
CA HIS A 81 -0.39 -9.54 -3.70
C HIS A 81 -0.15 -8.43 -2.68
N CYS A 82 -1.21 -7.84 -2.13
CA CYS A 82 -1.12 -6.97 -0.97
C CYS A 82 -2.08 -7.40 0.13
N ASP A 83 -1.68 -7.12 1.36
CA ASP A 83 -2.55 -7.15 2.54
C ASP A 83 -2.46 -5.80 3.25
N LEU A 84 -3.62 -5.31 3.69
CA LEU A 84 -3.76 -4.19 4.60
C LEU A 84 -4.37 -4.71 5.90
N THR A 85 -3.60 -4.60 6.97
CA THR A 85 -3.96 -5.09 8.31
C THR A 85 -4.21 -3.91 9.24
N VAL A 86 -5.29 -3.95 10.03
CA VAL A 86 -5.55 -3.03 11.13
C VAL A 86 -5.68 -3.85 12.42
N ASP A 87 -4.86 -3.51 13.43
CA ASP A 87 -4.81 -4.20 14.72
C ASP A 87 -4.67 -5.73 14.60
N GLY A 88 -3.89 -6.18 13.61
CA GLY A 88 -3.64 -7.61 13.35
C GLY A 88 -4.70 -8.30 12.47
N ILE A 89 -5.78 -7.62 12.10
CA ILE A 89 -6.85 -8.16 11.23
C ILE A 89 -6.65 -7.67 9.80
N VAL A 90 -6.62 -8.59 8.82
CA VAL A 90 -6.60 -8.24 7.40
C VAL A 90 -7.98 -7.69 7.02
N VAL A 91 -8.04 -6.40 6.69
CA VAL A 91 -9.29 -5.70 6.35
C VAL A 91 -9.40 -5.39 4.86
N ALA A 92 -8.29 -5.44 4.12
CA ALA A 92 -8.28 -5.47 2.66
C ALA A 92 -7.15 -6.37 2.16
N SER A 93 -7.42 -7.15 1.12
CA SER A 93 -6.45 -8.04 0.47
C SER A 93 -6.76 -8.11 -1.02
N LYS A 94 -5.72 -8.15 -1.86
CA LYS A 94 -5.91 -8.16 -3.31
C LYS A 94 -4.73 -8.78 -4.04
N ASP A 95 -5.06 -9.56 -5.07
CA ASP A 95 -4.12 -10.07 -6.06
C ASP A 95 -4.27 -9.35 -7.39
N GLY A 96 -3.19 -9.23 -8.14
CA GLY A 96 -3.24 -8.64 -9.48
C GLY A 96 -2.00 -8.89 -10.32
N PRO A 97 -2.16 -9.12 -11.64
CA PRO A 97 -1.05 -9.55 -12.49
C PRO A 97 0.04 -8.48 -12.64
N LYS A 98 -0.33 -7.19 -12.72
CA LYS A 98 0.60 -6.06 -12.91
C LYS A 98 0.60 -5.04 -11.78
N GLY A 99 -0.34 -5.16 -10.85
CA GLY A 99 -0.44 -4.26 -9.71
C GLY A 99 -1.66 -4.58 -8.86
N VAL A 100 -1.67 -3.98 -7.68
CA VAL A 100 -2.66 -4.18 -6.62
C VAL A 100 -2.94 -2.85 -5.93
N LEU A 101 -4.14 -2.73 -5.36
CA LEU A 101 -4.54 -1.64 -4.48
C LEU A 101 -5.30 -2.27 -3.30
N CYS A 102 -4.74 -2.14 -2.12
CA CYS A 102 -5.39 -2.49 -0.86
C CYS A 102 -5.77 -1.19 -0.16
N SER A 103 -7.07 -0.98 0.04
CA SER A 103 -7.63 0.21 0.66
C SER A 103 -8.89 -0.18 1.41
N ILE A 104 -9.11 0.42 2.58
CA ILE A 104 -10.38 0.27 3.32
C ILE A 104 -11.45 1.14 2.66
N ARG A 105 -11.08 2.36 2.29
CA ARG A 105 -11.99 3.26 1.59
C ARG A 105 -12.22 2.76 0.16
N HIS A 106 -13.48 2.77 -0.25
CA HIS A 106 -13.87 2.66 -1.65
C HIS A 106 -13.74 4.03 -2.31
N TRP A 107 -12.90 4.11 -3.33
CA TRP A 107 -12.66 5.30 -4.16
C TRP A 107 -13.48 5.21 -5.44
#